data_AF-A0A6J1QHV6-F1
#
_entry.id   AF-A0A6J1QHV6-F1
#
_cell.length_a   1.000
_cell.length_b   1.000
_cell.length_c   1.000
_cell.angle_alpha   90.00
_cell.angle_beta   90.00
_cell.angle_gamma   90.00
#
_symmetry.space_group_name_H-M   'P 1'
#
loop_
_entity.id
_entity.type
_entity.pdbx_description
1 polymer ?
#
loop_
_entity_poly.entity_id
_entity_poly.type
_entity_poly.pdbx_seq_one_letter_code
_entity_poly.pdbx_strand_id
1 'polypeptide(L)'
;MAFETLGKNNWKNENFIYNGLICAVDMHRKAMKFSDSIVSRFRVMLSVLIIFTVLSTSLNFFRIFQILSFRFDTVELSLRVAFSIVNFIYIFVGNYLAQEIMDHNNNVFATIYNAQWYVAPLQIQKMILFLLQRGTKAFTMNINGLFVGSLEGAATLLSTAVSYFTVLHSTRN
;
A
#
# COMPACT_ATOMS: atom_id res chain seq x y z
N MET A 1 56.93 9.57 0.51
CA MET A 1 56.23 9.04 -0.68
C MET A 1 55.04 8.14 -0.34
N ALA A 2 55.12 7.21 0.63
CA ALA A 2 53.99 6.35 1.03
C ALA A 2 52.84 7.04 1.80
N PHE A 3 53.14 8.11 2.56
CA PHE A 3 52.13 8.88 3.32
C PHE A 3 51.25 9.76 2.42
N GLU A 4 51.81 10.35 1.35
CA GLU A 4 51.05 11.15 0.39
C GLU A 4 50.13 10.30 -0.49
N THR A 5 50.54 9.07 -0.81
CA THR A 5 49.67 8.09 -1.49
C THR A 5 48.50 7.63 -0.61
N LEU A 6 48.70 7.48 0.70
CA LEU A 6 47.64 7.14 1.67
C LEU A 6 46.61 8.26 1.82
N GLY A 7 47.06 9.51 1.96
CA GLY A 7 46.16 10.67 2.02
C GLY A 7 45.32 10.80 0.75
N LYS A 8 45.95 10.74 -0.42
CA LYS A 8 45.26 10.89 -1.72
C LYS A 8 44.22 9.80 -1.99
N ASN A 9 44.45 8.58 -1.49
CA ASN A 9 43.49 7.47 -1.59
C ASN A 9 42.29 7.69 -0.65
N ASN A 10 42.51 8.26 0.54
CA ASN A 10 41.44 8.61 1.48
C ASN A 10 40.51 9.69 0.91
N TRP A 11 41.06 10.79 0.38
CA TRP A 11 40.28 11.85 -0.27
C TRP A 11 39.50 11.34 -1.49
N LYS A 12 40.09 10.43 -2.27
CA LYS A 12 39.40 9.77 -3.39
C LYS A 12 38.25 8.88 -2.91
N ASN A 13 38.45 8.09 -1.85
CA ASN A 13 37.40 7.23 -1.29
C ASN A 13 36.25 8.05 -0.69
N GLU A 14 36.53 9.12 0.04
CA GLU A 14 35.50 10.02 0.58
C GLU A 14 34.67 10.66 -0.53
N ASN A 15 35.30 11.14 -1.61
CA ASN A 15 34.58 11.66 -2.77
C ASN A 15 33.75 10.59 -3.48
N PHE A 16 34.22 9.34 -3.51
CA PHE A 16 33.48 8.23 -4.13
C PHE A 16 32.25 7.84 -3.29
N ILE A 17 32.40 7.78 -1.96
CA ILE A 17 31.30 7.54 -1.00
C ILE A 17 30.29 8.68 -1.09
N TYR A 18 30.76 9.93 -1.18
CA TYR A 18 29.91 11.11 -1.31
C TYR A 18 29.08 11.10 -2.60
N ASN A 19 29.71 10.84 -3.76
CA ASN A 19 29.00 10.73 -5.03
C ASN A 19 28.03 9.54 -5.05
N GLY A 20 28.41 8.41 -4.44
CA GLY A 20 27.55 7.24 -4.28
C GLY A 20 26.31 7.55 -3.45
N LEU A 21 26.46 8.29 -2.36
CA LEU A 21 25.34 8.71 -1.51
C LEU A 21 24.42 9.70 -2.24
N ILE A 22 24.97 10.68 -2.96
CA ILE A 22 24.17 11.60 -3.78
C ILE A 22 23.35 10.81 -4.80
N CYS A 23 23.97 9.85 -5.47
CA CYS A 23 23.30 8.99 -6.45
C CYS A 23 22.17 8.18 -5.79
N ALA A 24 22.43 7.56 -4.64
CA ALA A 24 21.44 6.79 -3.90
C ALA A 24 20.24 7.65 -3.46
N VAL A 25 20.51 8.86 -2.96
CA VAL A 25 19.47 9.81 -2.54
C VAL A 25 18.68 10.33 -3.74
N ASP A 26 19.32 10.64 -4.86
CA ASP A 26 18.62 11.10 -6.07
C ASP A 26 17.78 9.98 -6.69
N MET A 27 18.30 8.76 -6.75
CA MET A 27 17.56 7.57 -7.15
C MET A 27 16.35 7.32 -6.25
N HIS A 28 16.52 7.39 -4.92
CA HIS A 28 15.43 7.21 -3.96
C HIS A 28 14.38 8.33 -4.09
N ARG A 29 14.82 9.59 -4.29
CA ARG A 29 13.93 10.73 -4.55
C ARG A 29 13.13 10.54 -5.85
N LYS A 30 13.77 10.02 -6.90
CA LYS A 30 13.13 9.76 -8.19
C LYS A 30 12.13 8.60 -8.09
N ALA A 31 12.49 7.53 -7.41
CA ALA A 31 11.60 6.40 -7.11
C ALA A 31 10.37 6.84 -6.29
N MET A 32 10.57 7.67 -5.26
CA MET A 32 9.45 8.24 -4.49
C MET A 32 8.56 9.14 -5.32
N LYS A 33 9.12 10.07 -6.13
CA LYS A 33 8.31 10.92 -7.03
C LYS A 33 7.48 10.09 -8.00
N PHE A 34 8.06 9.01 -8.52
CA PHE A 34 7.39 8.08 -9.40
C PHE A 34 6.24 7.35 -8.68
N SER A 35 6.51 6.84 -7.47
CA SER A 35 5.48 6.22 -6.62
C SER A 35 4.35 7.19 -6.28
N ASP A 36 4.65 8.41 -5.83
CA ASP A 36 3.66 9.46 -5.55
C ASP A 36 2.81 9.79 -6.80
N SER A 37 3.44 9.83 -7.97
CA SER A 37 2.75 10.08 -9.25
C SER A 37 1.83 8.92 -9.65
N ILE A 38 2.28 7.67 -9.47
CA ILE A 38 1.45 6.47 -9.69
C ILE A 38 0.26 6.50 -8.74
N VAL A 39 0.52 6.62 -7.43
CA VAL A 39 -0.54 6.63 -6.42
C VAL A 39 -1.53 7.76 -6.69
N SER A 40 -1.07 8.96 -7.06
CA SER A 40 -1.95 10.08 -7.41
C SER A 40 -2.83 9.79 -8.63
N ARG A 41 -2.26 9.26 -9.71
CA ARG A 41 -3.01 8.93 -10.94
C ARG A 41 -4.02 7.82 -10.71
N PHE A 42 -3.63 6.77 -9.99
CA PHE A 42 -4.49 5.63 -9.72
C PHE A 42 -5.46 5.87 -8.57
N ARG A 43 -5.29 6.92 -7.77
CA ARG A 43 -6.17 7.23 -6.63
C ARG A 43 -7.64 7.23 -7.01
N VAL A 44 -8.01 7.98 -8.06
CA VAL A 44 -9.41 8.09 -8.50
C VAL A 44 -9.92 6.76 -9.04
N MET A 45 -9.11 6.06 -9.84
CA MET A 45 -9.45 4.75 -10.39
C MET A 45 -9.69 3.71 -9.28
N LEU A 46 -8.81 3.66 -8.28
CA LEU A 46 -8.94 2.77 -7.12
C LEU A 46 -10.18 3.10 -6.28
N SER A 47 -10.49 4.39 -6.06
CA SER A 47 -11.74 4.78 -5.39
C SER A 47 -12.98 4.22 -6.10
N VAL A 48 -13.05 4.38 -7.42
CA VAL A 48 -14.18 3.89 -8.22
C VAL A 48 -14.26 2.35 -8.18
N LEU A 49 -13.12 1.67 -8.27
CA LEU A 49 -13.05 0.21 -8.17
C LEU A 49 -13.52 -0.32 -6.81
N ILE A 50 -13.21 0.38 -5.71
CA ILE A 50 -13.69 0.01 -4.38
C ILE A 50 -15.21 0.09 -4.30
N ILE A 51 -15.79 1.21 -4.76
CA ILE A 51 -17.26 1.40 -4.78
C ILE A 51 -17.91 0.29 -5.61
N PHE A 52 -17.38 0.03 -6.81
CA PHE A 52 -17.88 -1.01 -7.70
C PHE A 52 -17.77 -2.41 -7.06
N THR A 53 -16.67 -2.71 -6.39
CA THR A 53 -16.45 -3.99 -5.68
C THR A 53 -17.49 -4.19 -4.58
N VAL A 54 -17.76 -3.16 -3.77
CA VAL A 54 -18.75 -3.21 -2.68
C VAL A 54 -20.16 -3.44 -3.23
N LEU A 55 -20.54 -2.73 -4.30
CA LEU A 55 -21.84 -2.91 -4.95
C LEU A 55 -21.99 -4.29 -5.61
N SER A 56 -20.97 -4.76 -6.32
CA SER A 56 -20.95 -6.08 -6.94
C SER A 56 -21.08 -7.20 -5.90
N THR A 57 -20.34 -7.08 -4.79
CA THR A 57 -20.35 -8.07 -3.70
C THR A 57 -21.70 -8.10 -2.97
N SER A 58 -22.29 -6.94 -2.66
CA SER A 58 -23.59 -6.88 -1.99
C SER A 58 -24.72 -7.45 -2.85
N LEU A 59 -24.73 -7.16 -4.15
CA LEU A 59 -25.67 -7.75 -5.11
C LEU A 59 -25.47 -9.27 -5.25
N ASN A 60 -24.22 -9.75 -5.23
CA ASN A 60 -23.93 -11.18 -5.30
C ASN A 60 -24.48 -11.92 -4.07
N PHE A 61 -24.24 -11.40 -2.86
CA PHE A 61 -24.81 -11.97 -1.63
C PHE A 61 -26.34 -11.99 -1.65
N PHE A 62 -26.96 -10.91 -2.13
CA PHE A 62 -28.41 -10.87 -2.29
C PHE A 62 -28.92 -11.95 -3.25
N ARG A 63 -28.25 -12.17 -4.39
CA ARG A 63 -28.61 -13.22 -5.35
C ARG A 63 -28.44 -14.63 -4.76
N ILE A 64 -27.36 -14.89 -4.04
CA ILE A 64 -27.14 -16.17 -3.34
C ILE A 64 -28.29 -16.43 -2.37
N PHE A 65 -28.67 -15.42 -1.58
CA PHE A 65 -29.80 -15.53 -0.65
C PHE A 65 -31.12 -15.81 -1.38
N GLN A 66 -31.42 -15.11 -2.48
CA GLN A 66 -32.64 -15.35 -3.26
C GLN A 66 -32.73 -16.78 -3.79
N ILE A 67 -31.63 -17.32 -4.33
CA ILE A 67 -31.58 -18.68 -4.86
C ILE A 67 -31.84 -19.68 -3.73
N LEU A 68 -31.18 -19.48 -2.58
CA LEU A 68 -31.32 -20.36 -1.42
C LEU A 68 -32.74 -20.34 -0.82
N SER A 69 -33.41 -19.19 -0.82
CA SER A 69 -34.76 -19.08 -0.25
C SER A 69 -35.89 -19.52 -1.18
N PHE A 70 -35.77 -19.31 -2.50
CA PHE A 70 -36.94 -19.43 -3.41
C PHE A 70 -36.73 -20.35 -4.62
N ARG A 71 -35.50 -20.53 -5.12
CA ARG A 71 -35.28 -21.12 -6.46
C ARG A 71 -34.45 -22.40 -6.48
N PHE A 72 -33.76 -22.73 -5.38
CA PHE A 72 -32.96 -23.95 -5.16
C PHE A 72 -32.34 -24.57 -6.42
N ASP A 73 -31.68 -23.74 -7.23
CA ASP A 73 -30.89 -24.17 -8.38
C ASP A 73 -29.43 -24.35 -7.93
N THR A 74 -28.99 -25.60 -7.88
CA THR A 74 -27.66 -25.98 -7.39
C THR A 74 -26.54 -25.53 -8.35
N VAL A 75 -26.81 -25.48 -9.65
CA VAL A 75 -25.82 -25.04 -10.65
C VAL A 75 -25.63 -23.54 -10.55
N GLU A 76 -26.72 -22.77 -10.54
CA GLU A 76 -26.63 -21.31 -10.39
C GLU A 76 -25.98 -20.93 -9.05
N LEU A 77 -26.36 -21.60 -7.96
CA LEU A 77 -25.75 -21.39 -6.64
C LEU A 77 -24.24 -21.62 -6.66
N SER A 78 -23.78 -22.73 -7.24
CA SER A 78 -22.35 -23.06 -7.29
C SER A 78 -21.52 -22.00 -8.04
N LEU A 79 -22.05 -21.46 -9.14
CA LEU A 79 -21.41 -20.40 -9.92
C LEU A 79 -21.32 -19.09 -9.12
N ARG A 80 -22.38 -18.72 -8.39
CA ARG A 80 -22.38 -17.50 -7.57
C ARG A 80 -21.44 -17.60 -6.38
N VAL A 81 -21.39 -18.76 -5.72
CA VAL A 81 -20.44 -19.02 -4.63
C VAL A 81 -19.01 -18.96 -5.15
N ALA A 82 -18.71 -19.59 -6.29
CA ALA A 82 -17.38 -19.52 -6.90
C ALA A 82 -16.98 -18.06 -7.22
N PHE A 83 -17.88 -17.27 -7.80
CA PHE A 83 -17.63 -15.85 -8.06
C PHE A 83 -17.38 -15.05 -6.76
N SER A 84 -18.12 -15.34 -5.70
CA SER A 84 -17.94 -14.71 -4.39
C SER A 84 -16.56 -15.01 -3.80
N ILE A 85 -16.10 -16.25 -3.89
CA ILE A 85 -14.75 -16.66 -3.46
C ILE A 85 -13.68 -15.90 -4.25
N VAL A 86 -13.82 -15.77 -5.57
CA VAL A 86 -12.87 -15.01 -6.40
C VAL A 86 -12.82 -13.54 -6.00
N ASN A 87 -13.98 -12.91 -5.74
CA ASN A 87 -14.03 -11.52 -5.27
C ASN A 87 -13.37 -11.36 -3.89
N PHE A 88 -13.61 -12.31 -2.99
CA PHE A 88 -12.98 -12.31 -1.67
C PHE A 88 -11.45 -12.39 -1.78
N ILE A 89 -10.93 -13.31 -2.60
CA ILE A 89 -9.48 -13.43 -2.85
C ILE A 89 -8.93 -12.13 -3.44
N TYR A 90 -9.65 -11.52 -4.39
CA TYR A 90 -9.24 -10.25 -4.99
C TYR A 90 -9.13 -9.12 -3.96
N ILE A 91 -10.14 -8.94 -3.11
CA ILE A 91 -10.13 -7.94 -2.03
C ILE A 91 -8.99 -8.23 -1.05
N PHE A 92 -8.80 -9.50 -0.68
CA PHE A 92 -7.77 -9.91 0.28
C PHE A 92 -6.36 -9.64 -0.26
N VAL A 93 -6.04 -10.11 -1.46
CA VAL A 93 -4.73 -9.93 -2.09
C VAL A 93 -4.41 -8.45 -2.29
N GLY A 94 -5.36 -7.66 -2.80
CA GLY A 94 -5.16 -6.23 -3.01
C GLY A 94 -4.84 -5.48 -1.71
N ASN A 95 -5.56 -5.78 -0.63
CA ASN A 95 -5.33 -5.16 0.68
C ASN A 95 -4.07 -5.69 1.38
N TYR A 96 -3.74 -6.97 1.19
CA TYR A 96 -2.51 -7.56 1.72
C TYR A 96 -1.27 -6.91 1.09
N LEU A 97 -1.25 -6.75 -0.25
CA LEU A 97 -0.15 -6.07 -0.94
C LEU A 97 -0.01 -4.61 -0.50
N ALA A 98 -1.14 -3.90 -0.33
CA ALA A 98 -1.12 -2.53 0.17
C ALA A 98 -0.50 -2.44 1.58
N GLN A 99 -0.84 -3.40 2.45
CA GLN A 99 -0.27 -3.50 3.79
C GLN A 99 1.21 -3.85 3.78
N GLU A 100 1.64 -4.81 2.96
CA GLU A 100 3.04 -5.19 2.83
C GLU A 100 3.92 -4.02 2.37
N ILE A 101 3.44 -3.22 1.41
CA ILE A 101 4.13 -1.99 0.97
C ILE A 101 4.27 -0.99 2.13
N MET A 102 3.21 -0.82 2.91
CA MET A 102 3.19 0.08 4.06
C MET A 102 4.14 -0.39 5.16
N ASP A 103 4.13 -1.68 5.48
CA ASP A 103 4.99 -2.30 6.50
C ASP A 103 6.46 -2.26 6.10
N HIS A 104 6.77 -2.54 4.84
CA HIS A 104 8.14 -2.43 4.33
C HIS A 104 8.67 -1.00 4.42
N ASN A 105 7.86 -0.02 4.03
CA ASN A 105 8.24 1.39 4.14
C ASN A 105 8.47 1.82 5.60
N ASN A 106 7.61 1.36 6.52
CA ASN A 106 7.79 1.59 7.96
C ASN A 106 9.06 0.93 8.50
N ASN A 107 9.41 -0.27 8.02
CA ASN A 107 10.62 -0.97 8.43
C ASN A 107 11.90 -0.27 7.93
N VAL A 108 11.90 0.20 6.68
CA VAL A 108 13.00 1.02 6.14
C VAL A 108 13.16 2.29 6.97
N PHE A 109 12.05 2.94 7.32
CA PHE A 109 12.06 4.11 8.20
C PHE A 109 12.67 3.80 9.57
N ALA A 110 12.23 2.73 10.24
CA ALA A 110 12.75 2.31 11.54
C ALA A 110 14.24 1.95 11.49
N THR A 111 14.68 1.30 10.41
CA THR A 111 16.08 0.93 10.19
C THR A 111 16.96 2.17 10.03
N ILE A 112 16.53 3.15 9.24
CA ILE A 112 17.25 4.42 9.06
C ILE A 112 17.27 5.23 10.36
N TYR A 113 16.16 5.22 11.12
CA TYR A 113 16.05 5.92 12.41
C TYR A 113 17.04 5.36 13.44
N ASN A 114 17.14 4.03 13.55
CA ASN A 114 18.03 3.35 14.49
C ASN A 114 19.50 3.30 14.03
N ALA A 115 19.79 3.63 12.77
CA ALA A 115 21.16 3.71 12.30
C ALA A 115 21.93 4.84 13.00
N GLN A 116 23.25 4.70 13.12
CA GLN A 116 24.13 5.73 13.70
C GLN A 116 24.37 6.90 12.72
N TRP A 117 23.30 7.44 12.14
CA TRP A 117 23.35 8.54 11.15
C TRP A 117 23.97 9.83 11.74
N TYR A 118 23.97 9.98 13.06
CA TYR A 118 24.58 11.09 13.79
C TYR A 118 26.12 11.05 13.82
N VAL A 119 26.74 9.91 13.49
CA VAL A 119 28.20 9.78 13.37
C VAL A 119 28.68 10.07 11.94
N ALA A 120 27.76 10.11 10.98
CA ALA A 120 28.08 10.39 9.59
C ALA A 120 28.45 11.88 9.37
N PRO A 121 29.20 12.21 8.31
CA PRO A 121 29.51 13.60 7.95
C PRO A 121 28.25 14.47 7.84
N LEU A 122 28.35 15.75 8.20
CA LEU A 122 27.24 16.72 8.26
C LEU A 122 26.33 16.74 7.02
N GLN A 123 26.89 16.53 5.83
CA GLN A 123 26.13 16.51 4.59
C GLN A 123 25.21 15.27 4.47
N ILE A 124 25.72 14.11 4.87
CA ILE A 124 24.98 12.84 4.94
C ILE A 124 23.89 12.92 6.01
N GLN A 125 24.25 13.50 7.16
CA GLN A 125 23.34 13.70 8.28
C GLN A 125 22.11 14.53 7.86
N LYS A 126 22.32 15.66 7.16
CA LYS A 126 21.21 16.51 6.65
C LYS A 126 20.32 15.77 5.65
N MET A 127 20.89 14.95 4.76
CA MET A 127 20.11 14.15 3.81
C MET A 127 19.24 13.11 4.52
N ILE A 128 19.80 12.36 5.48
CA ILE A 128 19.06 11.38 6.27
C ILE A 128 17.95 12.05 7.09
N LEU A 129 18.22 13.22 7.67
CA LEU A 129 17.22 14.00 8.40
C LEU A 129 16.02 14.38 7.52
N PHE A 130 16.26 14.74 6.25
CA PHE A 130 15.20 15.04 5.29
C PHE A 130 14.38 13.80 4.91
N LEU A 131 15.04 12.64 4.79
CA LEU A 131 14.37 11.35 4.56
C LEU A 131 13.53 10.93 5.76
N LEU A 132 14.04 11.10 6.98
CA LEU A 132 13.33 10.83 8.22
C LEU A 132 12.14 11.78 8.39
N GLN A 133 12.32 13.08 8.23
CA GLN A 133 11.22 14.06 8.33
C GLN A 133 10.11 13.78 7.31
N ARG A 134 10.47 13.26 6.13
CA ARG A 134 9.50 12.90 5.10
C ARG A 134 8.86 11.53 5.35
N GLY A 135 9.62 10.55 5.83
CA GLY A 135 9.15 9.21 6.16
C GLY A 135 8.28 9.16 7.43
N THR A 136 8.30 10.21 8.26
CA THR A 136 7.36 10.34 9.40
C THR A 136 5.92 10.53 8.91
N LYS A 137 5.70 11.05 7.70
CA LYS A 137 4.39 10.97 7.06
C LYS A 137 4.18 9.53 6.63
N ALA A 138 3.48 8.76 7.46
CA ALA A 138 3.08 7.40 7.15
C ALA A 138 2.58 7.36 5.70
N PHE A 139 3.20 6.51 4.88
CA PHE A 139 2.73 6.21 3.53
C PHE A 139 1.46 5.38 3.65
N THR A 140 0.42 6.04 4.14
CA THR A 140 -0.92 5.50 4.21
C THR A 140 -1.42 5.56 2.79
N MET A 141 -1.70 4.39 2.20
CA MET A 141 -2.39 4.29 0.94
C MET A 141 -3.87 4.67 1.17
N ASN A 142 -4.07 5.94 1.51
CA ASN A 142 -5.34 6.50 1.90
C ASN A 142 -6.02 7.00 0.62
N ILE A 143 -7.01 6.25 0.19
CA ILE A 143 -7.80 6.50 -1.00
C ILE A 143 -8.83 7.56 -0.62
N ASN A 144 -8.49 8.81 -0.94
CA ASN A 144 -9.35 9.99 -0.78
C ASN A 144 -9.87 10.24 0.66
N GLY A 145 -9.21 9.71 1.69
CA GLY A 145 -9.65 9.83 3.08
C GLY A 145 -10.81 8.90 3.44
N LEU A 146 -11.31 8.11 2.50
CA LEU A 146 -12.46 7.21 2.67
C LEU A 146 -12.03 5.79 3.02
N PHE A 147 -10.83 5.38 2.58
CA PHE A 147 -10.39 4.00 2.69
C PHE A 147 -8.88 3.90 2.82
N VAL A 148 -8.41 3.10 3.78
CA VAL A 148 -6.99 2.77 3.93
C VAL A 148 -6.78 1.34 3.44
N GLY A 149 -5.88 1.16 2.47
CA GLY A 149 -5.49 -0.17 2.01
C GLY A 149 -4.77 -0.96 3.10
N SER A 150 -5.51 -1.82 3.79
CA SER A 150 -5.01 -2.68 4.87
C SER A 150 -5.94 -3.88 5.06
N LEU A 151 -5.49 -4.91 5.80
CA LEU A 151 -6.37 -6.03 6.18
C LEU A 151 -7.60 -5.54 6.96
N GLU A 152 -7.47 -4.49 7.78
CA GLU A 152 -8.59 -3.83 8.45
C GLU A 152 -9.54 -3.16 7.42
N GLY A 153 -8.97 -2.53 6.38
CA GLY A 153 -9.71 -2.05 5.22
C GLY A 153 -10.52 -3.17 4.55
N ALA A 154 -9.92 -4.33 4.29
CA ALA A 154 -10.65 -5.46 3.71
C ALA A 154 -11.86 -5.89 4.58
N ALA A 155 -11.69 -5.95 5.90
CA ALA A 155 -12.76 -6.29 6.84
C ALA A 155 -13.90 -5.25 6.81
N THR A 156 -13.57 -3.96 6.78
CA THR A 156 -14.57 -2.88 6.71
C THR A 156 -15.35 -2.90 5.40
N LEU A 157 -14.72 -3.21 4.26
CA LEU A 157 -15.40 -3.38 2.97
C LEU A 157 -16.40 -4.54 2.98
N LEU A 158 -16.00 -5.68 3.55
CA LEU A 158 -16.88 -6.84 3.68
C LEU A 158 -18.07 -6.56 4.60
N SER A 159 -17.82 -5.93 5.74
CA SER A 159 -18.86 -5.45 6.67
C SER A 159 -19.87 -4.53 5.97
N THR A 160 -19.36 -3.59 5.16
CA THR A 160 -20.20 -2.65 4.40
C THR A 160 -21.03 -3.39 3.35
N ALA A 161 -20.45 -4.35 2.63
CA ALA A 161 -21.17 -5.17 1.65
C ALA A 161 -22.30 -6.00 2.29
N VAL A 162 -22.05 -6.60 3.46
CA VAL A 162 -23.07 -7.32 4.25
C VAL A 162 -24.15 -6.36 4.74
N SER A 163 -23.79 -5.15 5.19
CA SER A 163 -24.75 -4.14 5.63
C SER A 163 -25.69 -3.73 4.50
N TYR A 164 -25.15 -3.47 3.29
CA TYR A 164 -25.97 -3.17 2.12
C TYR A 164 -26.86 -4.35 1.71
N PHE A 165 -26.35 -5.58 1.81
CA PHE A 165 -27.17 -6.78 1.62
C PHE A 165 -28.36 -6.81 2.59
N THR A 166 -28.13 -6.57 3.89
CA THR A 166 -29.19 -6.56 4.91
C THR A 166 -30.25 -5.48 4.63
N VAL A 167 -29.83 -4.29 4.17
CA VAL A 167 -30.76 -3.22 3.76
C VAL A 167 -31.62 -3.66 2.57
N LEU A 168 -31.01 -4.20 1.52
CA LEU A 168 -31.73 -4.71 0.35
C LEU A 168 -32.69 -5.85 0.70
N HIS A 169 -32.30 -6.70 1.65
CA HIS A 169 -33.17 -7.73 2.19
C HIS A 169 -34.38 -7.13 2.92
N SER A 170 -34.16 -6.13 3.77
CA SER A 170 -35.22 -5.47 4.54
C SER A 170 -36.24 -4.72 3.66
N THR A 171 -35.83 -4.18 2.50
CA THR A 171 -36.75 -3.44 1.61
C THR A 171 -37.68 -4.34 0.79
N ARG A 172 -37.44 -5.66 0.81
CA ARG A 172 -38.24 -6.65 0.09
C ARG A 172 -39.45 -7.15 0.90
N ASN A 173 -39.52 -6.83 2.19
CA ASN A 173 -40.65 -7.15 3.06
C ASN A 173 -41.69 -6.03 3.02
#